data_AF-A0A3B1JUD5-F1
#
_entry.id   AF-A0A3B1JUD5-F1
#
_cell.length_a   1.000
_cell.length_b   1.000
_cell.length_c   1.000
_cell.angle_alpha   90.00
_cell.angle_beta   90.00
_cell.angle_gamma   90.00
#
_symmetry.space_group_name_H-M   'P 1'
#
loop_
_entity.id
_entity.type
_entity.pdbx_description
1 polymer ?
#
loop_
_entity_poly.entity_id
_entity_poly.type
_entity_poly.pdbx_seq_one_letter_code
_entity_poly.pdbx_strand_id
1 'polypeptide(L)'
;GGKKKERERRSQRKISEKTGVSKTGIQKIIKRYKENGTPNNRARSGRPPKLSPSDKMYLQLSSLVDRTRSCSTLASDLKICTGVSVHPATVRKQLKAMGLKGCVRKSSAKKDTVTKEETVH
;
A
#
# COMPACT_ATOMS: atom_id res chain seq x y z
N GLY A 1 -5.92 -41.89 -0.29
CA GLY A 1 -6.91 -41.94 0.80
C GLY A 1 -6.40 -41.14 1.99
N GLY A 2 -6.99 -39.98 2.26
CA GLY A 2 -6.61 -39.15 3.41
C GLY A 2 -7.18 -39.73 4.70
N LYS A 3 -6.32 -40.26 5.58
CA LYS A 3 -6.74 -40.76 6.89
C LYS A 3 -7.42 -39.63 7.67
N LYS A 4 -8.74 -39.73 7.86
CA LYS A 4 -9.50 -38.89 8.79
C LYS A 4 -8.88 -39.11 10.18
N LYS A 5 -8.06 -38.18 10.65
CA LYS A 5 -7.47 -38.23 12.00
C LYS A 5 -8.61 -38.15 13.00
N GLU A 6 -8.84 -39.26 13.70
CA GLU A 6 -9.80 -39.35 14.79
C GLU A 6 -9.46 -38.31 15.86
N ARG A 7 -10.45 -37.52 16.27
CA ARG A 7 -10.27 -36.42 17.23
C ARG A 7 -10.28 -37.00 18.64
N GLU A 8 -9.11 -37.42 19.12
CA GLU A 8 -8.94 -37.84 20.50
C GLU A 8 -9.25 -36.65 21.45
N ARG A 9 -10.29 -36.79 22.28
CA ARG A 9 -10.63 -35.78 23.29
C ARG A 9 -9.60 -35.81 24.42
N ARG A 10 -8.62 -34.91 24.37
CA ARG A 10 -7.63 -34.68 25.44
C ARG A 10 -7.91 -33.38 26.19
N SER A 11 -7.60 -33.36 27.48
CA SER A 11 -7.63 -32.12 28.26
C SER A 11 -6.55 -31.15 27.76
N GLN A 12 -6.82 -29.84 27.86
CA GLN A 12 -5.85 -28.80 27.44
C GLN A 12 -4.50 -28.92 28.16
N ARG A 13 -4.51 -29.36 29.43
CA ARG A 13 -3.29 -29.63 30.21
C ARG A 13 -2.45 -30.74 29.57
N LYS A 14 -3.06 -31.87 29.20
CA LYS A 14 -2.36 -32.99 28.55
C LYS A 14 -1.84 -32.62 27.16
N ILE A 15 -2.53 -31.71 26.46
CA ILE A 15 -2.04 -31.13 25.20
C ILE A 15 -0.84 -30.22 25.46
N SER A 16 -0.84 -29.45 26.56
CA SER A 16 0.26 -28.57 26.95
C SER A 16 1.54 -29.35 27.23
N GLU A 17 1.43 -30.37 28.08
CA GLU A 17 2.53 -31.27 28.42
C GLU A 17 3.10 -31.97 27.17
N LYS A 18 2.26 -32.36 26.22
CA LYS A 18 2.71 -33.02 24.98
C LYS A 18 3.31 -32.09 23.92
N THR A 19 2.83 -30.85 23.83
CA THR A 19 3.22 -29.90 22.77
C THR A 19 4.24 -28.86 23.21
N GLY A 20 4.50 -28.74 24.52
CA GLY A 20 5.35 -27.68 25.09
C GLY A 20 4.74 -26.28 24.99
N VAL A 21 3.54 -26.14 24.41
CA VAL A 21 2.81 -24.88 24.35
C VAL A 21 2.09 -24.66 25.68
N SER A 22 2.15 -23.44 26.21
CA SER A 22 1.44 -23.11 27.44
C SER A 22 -0.07 -23.37 27.33
N LYS A 23 -0.72 -23.69 28.45
CA LYS A 23 -2.19 -23.85 28.53
C LYS A 23 -2.93 -22.65 27.93
N THR A 24 -2.46 -21.42 28.18
CA THR A 24 -3.02 -20.18 27.62
C THR A 24 -2.83 -20.09 26.10
N GLY A 25 -1.69 -20.53 25.57
CA GLY A 25 -1.45 -20.65 24.13
C GLY A 25 -2.41 -21.62 23.45
N ILE A 26 -2.64 -22.80 24.06
CA ILE A 26 -3.60 -23.79 23.58
C ILE A 26 -5.02 -23.23 23.59
N GLN A 27 -5.42 -22.56 24.66
CA GLN A 27 -6.72 -21.91 24.74
C GLN A 27 -6.92 -20.88 23.61
N LYS A 28 -5.90 -20.07 23.33
CA LYS A 28 -5.91 -19.10 22.20
C LYS A 28 -6.00 -19.81 20.84
N ILE A 29 -5.27 -20.90 20.64
CA ILE A 29 -5.33 -21.69 19.40
C ILE A 29 -6.73 -22.28 19.20
N ILE A 30 -7.32 -22.87 20.24
CA ILE A 30 -8.68 -23.42 20.19
C ILE A 30 -9.70 -22.32 19.87
N LYS A 31 -9.58 -21.16 20.54
CA LYS A 31 -10.46 -20.00 20.27
C LYS A 31 -10.36 -19.56 18.80
N ARG A 32 -9.14 -19.37 18.28
CA ARG A 32 -8.92 -19.00 16.87
C ARG A 32 -9.47 -20.03 15.89
N TYR A 33 -9.32 -21.32 16.18
CA TYR A 33 -9.84 -22.38 15.33
C TYR A 33 -11.37 -22.40 15.29
N LYS A 34 -12.04 -22.13 16.42
CA LYS A 34 -13.50 -22.00 16.47
C LYS A 34 -14.01 -20.78 15.68
N GLU A 35 -13.30 -19.66 15.76
CA GLU A 35 -13.69 -18.41 15.10
C GLU A 35 -13.38 -18.42 13.59
N ASN A 36 -12.20 -18.91 13.20
CA ASN A 36 -11.67 -18.74 11.84
C ASN A 36 -11.52 -20.06 11.07
N GLY A 37 -11.81 -21.22 11.69
CA GLY A 37 -11.60 -22.54 11.09
C GLY A 37 -10.14 -22.96 10.93
N THR A 38 -9.19 -22.14 11.38
CA THR A 38 -7.74 -22.40 11.24
C THR A 38 -6.98 -22.14 12.56
N PRO A 39 -6.02 -23.02 12.94
CA PRO A 39 -5.18 -22.79 14.12
C PRO A 39 -4.06 -21.76 13.84
N ASN A 40 -3.79 -21.48 12.56
CA ASN A 40 -2.72 -20.61 12.11
C ASN A 40 -2.97 -19.17 12.52
N ASN A 41 -1.88 -18.41 12.68
CA ASN A 41 -1.98 -16.98 12.87
C ASN A 41 -2.46 -16.33 11.56
N ARG A 42 -3.39 -15.38 11.67
CA ARG A 42 -3.78 -14.53 10.55
C ARG A 42 -2.63 -13.58 10.22
N ALA A 43 -2.48 -13.24 8.94
CA ALA A 43 -1.62 -12.15 8.54
C ALA A 43 -2.01 -10.88 9.30
N ARG A 44 -1.02 -10.19 9.88
CA ARG A 44 -1.26 -8.92 10.56
C ARG A 44 -1.66 -7.90 9.51
N SER A 45 -2.78 -7.22 9.70
CA SER A 45 -3.10 -6.02 8.92
C SER A 45 -2.18 -4.89 9.39
N GLY A 46 -1.38 -4.33 8.47
CA GLY A 46 -0.65 -3.10 8.71
C GLY A 46 -1.58 -1.88 8.69
N ARG A 47 -1.00 -0.69 8.86
CA ARG A 47 -1.74 0.57 8.67
C ARG A 47 -2.22 0.66 7.22
N PRO A 48 -3.48 1.04 6.97
CA PRO A 48 -3.95 1.25 5.60
C PRO A 48 -3.09 2.32 4.91
N PRO A 49 -2.74 2.12 3.63
CA PRO A 49 -1.93 3.07 2.88
C PRO A 49 -2.68 4.39 2.69
N LYS A 50 -1.94 5.51 2.65
CA LYS A 50 -2.52 6.85 2.41
C LYS A 50 -3.20 6.98 1.04
N LEU A 51 -2.70 6.25 0.05
CA LEU A 51 -3.26 6.19 -1.30
C LEU A 51 -4.24 5.02 -1.39
N SER A 52 -5.50 5.34 -1.70
CA SER A 52 -6.53 4.35 -2.01
C SER A 52 -6.22 3.61 -3.32
N PRO A 53 -6.89 2.47 -3.60
CA PRO A 53 -6.80 1.81 -4.90
C PRO A 53 -7.16 2.75 -6.07
N SER A 54 -8.15 3.62 -5.88
CA SER A 54 -8.59 4.59 -6.88
C SER A 54 -7.52 5.66 -7.14
N ASP A 55 -6.86 6.18 -6.09
CA ASP A 55 -5.75 7.14 -6.24
C ASP A 55 -4.58 6.52 -7.03
N LYS A 56 -4.29 5.24 -6.75
CA LYS A 56 -3.25 4.48 -7.45
C LYS A 56 -3.59 4.32 -8.92
N MET A 57 -4.83 3.98 -9.23
CA MET A 57 -5.31 3.85 -10.61
C MET A 57 -5.26 5.20 -11.35
N TYR A 58 -5.65 6.29 -10.69
CA TYR A 58 -5.51 7.64 -11.23
C TYR A 58 -4.05 7.95 -11.60
N LEU A 59 -3.12 7.77 -10.66
CA LEU A 59 -1.69 8.02 -10.90
C LEU A 59 -1.13 7.16 -12.05
N GLN A 60 -1.57 5.91 -12.15
CA GLN A 60 -1.19 5.01 -13.23
C GLN A 60 -1.69 5.52 -14.58
N LEU A 61 -2.99 5.83 -14.69
CA LEU A 61 -3.58 6.33 -15.94
C LEU A 61 -2.99 7.67 -16.36
N SER A 62 -2.89 8.64 -15.44
CA SER A 62 -2.31 9.96 -15.73
C SER A 62 -0.85 9.86 -16.19
N SER A 63 -0.07 8.92 -15.62
CA SER A 63 1.32 8.69 -16.03
C SER A 63 1.45 7.98 -17.38
N LEU A 64 0.45 7.18 -17.78
CA LEU A 64 0.45 6.48 -19.07
C LEU A 64 -0.02 7.40 -20.19
N VAL A 65 -1.03 8.24 -19.93
CA VAL A 65 -1.55 9.23 -20.88
C VAL A 65 -0.52 10.28 -21.20
N ASP A 66 0.15 10.84 -20.18
CA ASP A 66 1.21 11.82 -20.38
C ASP A 66 2.48 11.41 -19.61
N ARG A 67 3.34 10.70 -20.33
CA ARG A 67 4.62 10.17 -19.83
C ARG A 67 5.62 11.25 -19.43
N THR A 68 5.35 12.51 -19.75
CA THR A 68 6.20 13.65 -19.41
C THR A 68 5.73 14.41 -18.18
N ARG A 69 4.56 14.09 -17.60
CA ARG A 69 4.07 14.76 -16.38
C ARG A 69 5.01 14.58 -15.21
N SER A 70 5.34 15.70 -14.57
CA SER A 70 6.15 15.71 -13.36
C SER A 70 5.40 15.06 -12.19
N CYS A 71 6.14 14.50 -11.23
CA CYS A 71 5.51 13.99 -10.02
C CYS A 71 4.93 15.11 -9.14
N SER A 72 5.38 16.35 -9.32
CA SER A 72 4.82 17.51 -8.61
C SER A 72 3.45 17.87 -9.16
N THR A 73 3.30 17.92 -10.49
CA THR A 73 2.02 18.16 -11.16
C THR A 73 1.04 17.04 -10.83
N LEU A 74 1.46 15.77 -10.90
CA LEU A 74 0.60 14.64 -10.51
C LEU A 74 0.15 14.69 -9.04
N ALA A 75 0.99 15.20 -8.13
CA ALA A 75 0.60 15.35 -6.72
C ALA A 75 -0.44 16.47 -6.54
N SER A 76 -0.28 17.59 -7.27
CA SER A 76 -1.28 18.67 -7.29
C SER A 76 -2.59 18.21 -7.90
N ASP A 77 -2.53 17.52 -9.04
CA ASP A 77 -3.71 17.00 -9.74
C ASP A 77 -4.47 16.00 -8.84
N LEU A 78 -3.75 15.09 -8.17
CA LEU A 78 -4.34 14.16 -7.22
C LEU A 78 -5.05 14.87 -6.06
N LYS A 79 -4.43 15.94 -5.52
CA LYS A 79 -5.06 16.75 -4.48
C LYS A 79 -6.36 17.39 -4.97
N ILE A 80 -6.42 17.85 -6.22
CA ILE A 80 -7.63 18.45 -6.82
C ILE A 80 -8.70 17.38 -7.04
N CYS A 81 -8.34 16.21 -7.56
CA CYS A 81 -9.30 15.17 -7.92
C CYS A 81 -9.85 14.40 -6.72
N THR A 82 -9.02 14.10 -5.71
CA THR A 82 -9.40 13.21 -4.60
C THR A 82 -9.27 13.85 -3.22
N GLY A 83 -8.80 15.10 -3.14
CA GLY A 83 -8.55 15.79 -1.87
C GLY A 83 -7.29 15.31 -1.13
N VAL A 84 -6.60 14.28 -1.64
CA VAL A 84 -5.48 13.67 -0.94
C VAL A 84 -4.18 14.44 -1.22
N SER A 85 -3.72 15.20 -0.23
CA SER A 85 -2.42 15.86 -0.28
C SER A 85 -1.28 14.87 -0.02
N VAL A 86 -0.43 14.65 -1.03
CA VAL A 86 0.77 13.80 -0.93
C VAL A 86 2.01 14.55 -1.42
N HIS A 87 3.15 14.25 -0.83
CA HIS A 87 4.43 14.77 -1.31
C HIS A 87 4.78 14.13 -2.68
N PRO A 88 5.43 14.85 -3.61
CA PRO A 88 5.84 14.29 -4.91
C PRO A 88 6.73 13.03 -4.80
N ALA A 89 7.45 12.88 -3.68
CA ALA A 89 8.22 11.66 -3.39
C ALA A 89 7.32 10.42 -3.19
N THR A 90 6.13 10.58 -2.61
CA THR A 90 5.14 9.51 -2.46
C THR A 90 4.63 9.06 -3.82
N VAL A 91 4.33 10.01 -4.72
CA VAL A 91 3.96 9.71 -6.12
C VAL A 91 5.08 8.96 -6.82
N ARG A 92 6.34 9.42 -6.70
CA ARG A 92 7.51 8.70 -7.26
C ARG A 92 7.62 7.26 -6.76
N LYS A 93 7.49 7.04 -5.44
CA LYS A 93 7.53 5.69 -4.85
C LYS A 93 6.40 4.81 -5.39
N GLN A 94 5.20 5.37 -5.52
CA GLN A 94 4.04 4.64 -6.01
C GLN A 94 4.18 4.26 -7.49
N LEU A 95 4.64 5.18 -8.33
CA LEU A 95 4.91 4.89 -9.75
C LEU A 95 6.00 3.82 -9.91
N LYS A 96 7.09 3.90 -9.13
CA LYS A 96 8.13 2.86 -9.11
C LYS A 96 7.58 1.49 -8.69
N ALA A 97 6.71 1.44 -7.69
CA ALA A 97 6.07 0.21 -7.25
C ALA A 97 5.16 -0.41 -8.34
N MET A 98 4.65 0.41 -9.27
CA MET A 98 3.88 -0.02 -10.45
C MET A 98 4.76 -0.32 -11.68
N GLY A 99 6.09 -0.22 -11.57
CA GLY A 99 7.00 -0.38 -12.70
C GLY A 99 7.04 0.82 -13.65
N LEU A 100 6.44 1.95 -13.29
CA LEU A 100 6.42 3.16 -14.10
C LEU A 100 7.58 4.10 -13.70
N LYS A 101 8.20 4.72 -14.71
CA LYS A 101 9.23 5.73 -14.50
C LYS A 101 8.56 7.06 -14.20
N GLY A 102 9.00 7.75 -13.13
CA GLY A 102 8.66 9.15 -12.95
C GLY A 102 9.30 10.01 -14.05
N CYS A 103 8.69 11.16 -14.32
CA CYS A 103 9.11 12.17 -15.30
C CYS A 103 10.61 12.22 -15.59
N VAL A 104 10.97 12.13 -16.88
CA VAL A 104 12.31 12.44 -17.36
C VAL A 104 12.48 13.95 -17.32
N ARG A 105 13.56 14.43 -16.67
CA ARG A 105 13.91 15.85 -16.63
C ARG A 105 14.15 16.33 -18.07
N LYS A 106 13.27 17.17 -18.62
CA LYS A 106 13.61 17.93 -19.82
C LYS A 106 14.73 18.90 -19.42
N SER A 107 15.88 18.84 -20.11
CA SER A 107 16.94 19.84 -19.93
C SER A 107 16.33 21.23 -20.09
N SER A 108 16.69 22.15 -19.22
CA SER A 108 16.18 23.52 -19.26
C SER A 108 16.57 24.18 -20.58
N ALA A 109 15.62 24.32 -21.51
CA ALA A 109 15.69 25.40 -22.49
C ALA A 109 15.63 26.72 -21.70
N LYS A 110 16.50 27.68 -22.04
CA LYS A 110 16.59 29.01 -21.40
C LYS A 110 15.19 29.62 -21.33
N LYS A 111 14.81 30.19 -20.18
CA LYS A 111 13.64 31.06 -20.09
C LYS A 111 14.00 32.35 -20.82
N ASP A 112 13.30 32.65 -21.90
CA ASP A 112 13.30 33.99 -22.46
C ASP A 112 12.64 34.92 -21.44
N THR A 113 13.45 35.77 -20.83
CA THR A 113 12.97 36.89 -20.01
C THR A 113 12.33 37.91 -20.95
N VAL A 114 11.00 38.00 -20.91
CA VAL A 114 10.25 39.11 -21.53
C VAL A 114 10.70 40.40 -20.85
N THR A 115 11.41 41.24 -21.59
CA THR A 115 11.71 42.63 -21.25
C THR A 115 10.41 43.42 -21.13
N LYS A 116 10.23 44.13 -20.01
CA LYS A 116 9.15 45.11 -19.88
C LYS A 116 9.41 46.22 -20.90
N GLU A 117 8.53 46.37 -21.88
CA GLU A 117 8.54 47.56 -22.73
C GLU A 117 7.87 48.72 -21.99
N GLU A 118 8.56 49.85 -22.08
CA GLU A 118 8.15 51.18 -21.64
C GLU A 118 6.88 51.60 -22.38
N THR A 119 5.98 52.30 -21.71
CA THR A 119 4.99 53.14 -22.40
C THR A 119 4.99 54.49 -21.70
N VAL A 120 5.62 55.45 -22.36
CA VAL A 120 5.47 56.89 -22.13
C VAL A 120 4.42 57.38 -23.12
N HIS A 121 3.32 57.95 -22.61
CA HIS A 121 2.73 59.23 -23.06
C HIS A 121 1.67 59.66 -22.05
#